data_AF-A0A7C7BY36-F1
#
_entry.id   AF-A0A7C7BY36-F1
#
_cell.length_a   1.000
_cell.length_b   1.000
_cell.length_c   1.000
_cell.angle_alpha   90.00
_cell.angle_beta   90.00
_cell.angle_gamma   90.00
#
_symmetry.space_group_name_H-M   'P 1'
#
loop_
_entity.id
_entity.type
_entity.pdbx_description
1 polymer ?
#
loop_
_entity_poly.entity_id
_entity_poly.type
_entity_poly.pdbx_seq_one_letter_code
_entity_poly.pdbx_strand_id
1 'polypeptide(L)'
;MTSTQVGRKSLADMRGIVTHWKKELYAMMLHATQSVQTFSQLIPGISSSPLTLLTLLAFIIMGLVGFVIWKWSPVGRSRSADPAVAAYERMLRILKKQGLTKKPQWTAFEFMQFVEEQAKHIAPIVKDITQTYCRARFGQPQWSKDYSDKMQYQLAMLKPT
;
A
#
# COMPACT_ATOMS: atom_id res chain seq x y z
N MET A 1 19.92 -19.81 66.95
CA MET A 1 19.82 -18.37 66.63
C MET A 1 20.45 -18.14 65.26
N THR A 2 19.69 -18.02 64.15
CA THR A 2 20.23 -17.50 62.84
C THR A 2 19.23 -17.44 61.67
N SER A 3 18.00 -17.96 61.74
CA SER A 3 17.11 -17.97 60.56
C SER A 3 16.28 -16.68 60.33
N THR A 4 15.95 -15.92 61.40
CA THR A 4 15.10 -14.72 61.30
C THR A 4 15.84 -13.42 60.98
N GLN A 5 17.18 -13.39 61.08
CA GLN A 5 17.96 -12.17 60.82
C GLN A 5 18.27 -11.96 59.33
N VAL A 6 18.44 -13.05 58.58
CA VAL A 6 18.79 -13.03 57.14
C VAL A 6 17.65 -12.45 56.30
N GLY A 7 16.39 -12.80 56.61
CA GLY A 7 15.22 -12.29 55.87
C GLY A 7 14.94 -10.80 56.08
N ARG A 8 15.20 -10.25 57.28
CA ARG A 8 15.00 -8.81 57.54
C ARG A 8 16.03 -7.94 56.82
N LYS A 9 17.27 -8.40 56.69
CA LYS A 9 18.34 -7.66 55.99
C LYS A 9 18.05 -7.58 54.49
N SER A 10 17.58 -8.68 53.89
CA SER A 10 17.18 -8.73 52.47
C SER A 10 16.01 -7.80 52.14
N LEU A 11 15.00 -7.72 53.00
CA LEU A 11 13.85 -6.82 52.79
C LEU A 11 14.22 -5.34 52.99
N ALA A 12 15.13 -5.02 53.91
CA ALA A 12 15.63 -3.66 54.09
C ALA A 12 16.46 -3.20 52.87
N ASP A 13 17.28 -4.10 52.34
CA ASP A 13 18.12 -3.85 51.16
C ASP A 13 17.27 -3.65 49.89
N MET A 14 16.24 -4.48 49.68
CA MET A 14 15.29 -4.30 48.58
C MET A 14 14.51 -2.98 48.66
N ARG A 15 14.13 -2.52 49.86
CA ARG A 15 13.48 -1.20 50.01
C ARG A 15 14.45 -0.06 49.69
N GLY A 16 15.72 -0.19 50.04
CA GLY A 16 16.77 0.77 49.68
C GLY A 16 16.92 0.90 48.17
N ILE A 17 16.99 -0.24 47.46
CA ILE A 17 17.09 -0.28 46.00
C ILE A 17 15.86 0.38 45.35
N VAL A 18 14.63 -0.01 45.73
CA VAL A 18 13.41 0.55 45.12
C VAL A 18 13.29 2.07 45.32
N THR A 19 13.70 2.58 46.48
CA THR A 19 13.65 4.03 46.73
C THR A 19 14.71 4.81 45.96
N HIS A 20 15.87 4.21 45.68
CA HIS A 20 16.90 4.78 44.82
C HIS A 20 16.42 4.90 43.37
N TRP A 21 15.89 3.82 42.80
CA TRP A 21 15.36 3.82 41.42
C TRP A 21 14.21 4.82 41.23
N LYS A 22 13.33 4.97 42.24
CA LYS A 22 12.28 6.00 42.18
C LYS A 22 12.88 7.41 42.10
N LYS A 23 13.89 7.71 42.92
CA LYS A 23 14.54 9.03 42.90
C LYS A 23 15.22 9.32 41.57
N GLU A 24 15.91 8.35 40.98
CA GLU A 24 16.50 8.52 39.65
C GLU A 24 15.45 8.69 38.55
N LEU A 25 14.35 7.93 38.59
CA LEU A 25 13.24 8.13 37.65
C LEU A 25 12.60 9.51 37.79
N TYR A 26 12.46 10.04 39.01
CA TYR A 26 11.99 11.40 39.22
C TYR A 26 12.98 12.44 38.69
N ALA A 27 14.29 12.25 38.92
CA ALA A 27 15.31 13.15 38.39
C ALA A 27 15.34 13.14 36.86
N MET A 28 15.22 11.96 36.23
CA MET A 28 15.15 11.83 34.77
C MET A 28 13.87 12.45 34.20
N MET A 29 12.71 12.25 34.85
CA MET A 29 11.46 12.93 34.44
C MET A 29 11.56 14.45 34.56
N LEU A 30 12.25 14.96 35.59
CA LEU A 30 12.46 16.40 35.79
C LEU A 30 13.36 16.98 34.68
N HIS A 31 14.43 16.28 34.31
CA HIS A 31 15.28 16.68 33.18
C HIS A 31 14.55 16.60 31.83
N ALA A 32 13.69 15.58 31.64
CA ALA A 32 12.90 15.44 30.41
C ALA A 32 11.82 16.53 30.26
N THR A 33 11.26 17.02 31.38
CA THR A 33 10.32 18.14 31.34
C THR A 33 11.01 19.47 31.05
N GLN A 34 12.25 19.66 31.52
CA GLN A 34 13.04 20.85 31.19
C GLN A 34 13.45 20.91 29.71
N SER A 35 13.84 19.78 29.10
CA SER A 35 14.21 19.77 27.67
C SER A 35 13.04 20.09 26.74
N VAL A 36 11.82 19.71 27.14
CA VAL A 36 10.58 20.08 26.42
C VAL A 36 10.28 21.58 26.55
N GLN A 37 10.59 22.20 27.68
CA GLN A 37 10.45 23.65 27.86
C GLN A 37 11.47 24.46 27.05
N THR A 38 12.71 23.96 26.91
CA THR A 38 13.71 24.63 26.06
C THR A 38 13.32 24.59 24.58
N PHE A 39 12.65 23.53 24.14
CA PHE A 39 12.15 23.41 22.76
C PHE A 39 10.98 24.37 22.46
N SER A 40 10.18 24.76 23.47
CA SER A 40 9.07 25.70 23.29
C SER A 40 9.51 27.14 23.09
N GLN A 41 10.74 27.50 23.49
CA GLN A 41 11.29 28.85 23.32
C GLN A 41 11.88 29.10 21.93
N LEU A 42 12.14 28.05 21.14
CA LEU A 42 12.73 28.15 19.81
C LEU A 42 11.72 28.50 18.70
N ILE A 43 10.42 28.48 18.97
CA ILE A 43 9.37 28.83 18.00
C ILE A 43 8.36 29.81 18.62
N PRO A 44 8.65 31.13 18.63
CA PRO A 44 7.71 32.12 19.11
C PRO A 44 6.45 32.14 18.23
N GLY A 45 5.29 31.81 18.81
CA GLY A 45 3.99 31.90 18.13
C GLY A 45 3.13 30.64 18.20
N ILE A 46 3.65 29.49 18.66
CA ILE A 46 2.84 28.30 18.86
C ILE A 46 2.33 28.30 20.31
N SER A 47 1.09 28.74 20.52
CA SER A 47 0.41 28.55 21.80
C SER A 47 0.39 27.05 22.13
N SER A 48 1.12 26.64 23.17
CA SER A 48 1.23 25.25 23.63
C SER A 48 -0.04 24.79 24.35
N SER A 49 -1.19 25.06 23.76
CA SER A 49 -2.46 24.52 24.21
C SER A 49 -2.51 23.03 23.84
N PRO A 50 -3.04 22.15 24.70
CA PRO A 50 -3.23 20.74 24.33
C PRO A 50 -4.09 20.58 23.05
N LEU A 51 -4.92 21.57 22.75
CA LEU A 51 -5.72 21.68 21.53
C LEU A 51 -4.89 21.83 20.24
N THR A 52 -3.82 22.64 20.24
CA THR A 52 -2.95 22.77 19.05
C THR A 52 -2.18 21.49 18.78
N LEU A 53 -1.79 20.77 19.83
CA LEU A 53 -1.10 19.50 19.72
C LEU A 53 -2.03 18.39 19.18
N LEU A 54 -3.28 18.34 19.66
CA LEU A 54 -4.31 17.42 19.16
C LEU A 54 -4.70 17.69 17.71
N THR A 55 -4.85 18.96 17.32
CA THR A 55 -5.18 19.33 15.94
C THR A 55 -4.05 18.98 14.98
N LEU A 56 -2.80 19.29 15.33
CA LEU A 56 -1.64 18.91 14.51
C LEU A 56 -1.51 17.39 14.35
N LEU A 57 -1.72 16.64 15.44
CA LEU A 57 -1.74 15.18 15.40
C LEU A 57 -2.86 14.65 14.48
N ALA A 58 -4.07 15.21 14.57
CA ALA A 58 -5.19 14.83 13.72
C ALA A 58 -4.90 15.11 12.23
N PHE A 59 -4.28 16.24 11.90
CA PHE A 59 -3.87 16.56 10.52
C PHE A 59 -2.83 15.58 9.97
N ILE A 60 -1.83 15.20 10.79
CA ILE A 60 -0.82 14.22 10.41
C ILE A 60 -1.47 12.85 10.16
N ILE A 61 -2.36 12.42 11.06
CA ILE A 61 -3.09 11.16 10.90
C ILE A 61 -3.97 11.20 9.65
N MET A 62 -4.71 12.30 9.43
CA MET A 62 -5.58 12.44 8.27
C MET A 62 -4.78 12.48 6.96
N GLY A 63 -3.59 13.08 6.96
CA GLY A 63 -2.65 13.07 5.84
C GLY A 63 -2.05 11.69 5.57
N LEU A 64 -1.67 10.95 6.61
CA LEU A 64 -1.17 9.58 6.49
C LEU A 64 -2.26 8.62 6.03
N VAL A 65 -3.47 8.73 6.58
CA VAL A 65 -4.63 7.96 6.16
C VAL A 65 -4.99 8.31 4.73
N GLY A 66 -5.02 9.59 4.36
CA GLY A 66 -5.22 10.04 2.98
C GLY A 66 -4.14 9.51 2.03
N PHE A 67 -2.87 9.48 2.44
CA PHE A 67 -1.75 8.97 1.65
C PHE A 67 -1.77 7.45 1.51
N VAL A 68 -2.09 6.72 2.57
CA VAL A 68 -2.26 5.25 2.54
C VAL A 68 -3.48 4.91 1.69
N ILE A 69 -4.61 5.59 1.92
CA ILE A 69 -5.81 5.45 1.09
C ILE A 69 -5.49 5.82 -0.35
N TRP A 70 -4.68 6.83 -0.65
CA TRP A 70 -4.34 7.21 -2.04
C TRP A 70 -3.37 6.22 -2.70
N LYS A 71 -2.33 5.77 -1.99
CA LYS A 71 -1.32 4.82 -2.48
C LYS A 71 -1.88 3.40 -2.66
N TRP A 72 -2.87 3.03 -1.85
CA TRP A 72 -3.57 1.75 -1.95
C TRP A 72 -4.95 1.90 -2.60
N SER A 73 -5.38 3.14 -2.90
CA SER A 73 -6.64 3.38 -3.58
C SER A 73 -6.52 2.88 -5.00
N PRO A 74 -7.47 2.04 -5.43
CA PRO A 74 -7.69 1.79 -6.84
C PRO A 74 -8.31 3.02 -7.53
N VAL A 75 -7.96 4.26 -7.16
CA VAL A 75 -8.48 5.48 -7.81
C VAL A 75 -7.87 5.66 -9.22
N GLY A 76 -6.83 4.89 -9.56
CA GLY A 76 -6.41 4.62 -10.95
C GLY A 76 -6.91 3.30 -11.55
N ARG A 77 -7.60 2.45 -10.76
CA ARG A 77 -8.28 1.24 -11.21
C ARG A 77 -9.74 1.62 -11.45
N SER A 78 -10.00 2.09 -12.67
CA SER A 78 -11.30 2.45 -13.21
C SER A 78 -12.46 1.76 -12.47
N ARG A 79 -13.31 2.55 -11.80
CA ARG A 79 -14.45 2.11 -10.99
C ARG A 79 -15.61 1.53 -11.83
N SER A 80 -15.37 1.32 -13.12
CA SER A 80 -16.14 0.50 -14.06
C SER A 80 -15.18 0.14 -15.20
N ALA A 81 -14.15 -0.66 -14.90
CA ALA A 81 -13.27 -1.16 -15.96
C ALA A 81 -14.14 -2.02 -16.88
N ASP A 82 -14.51 -1.45 -18.04
CA ASP A 82 -15.14 -2.17 -19.13
C ASP A 82 -14.47 -3.54 -19.21
N PRO A 83 -15.22 -4.65 -19.15
CA PRO A 83 -14.57 -5.93 -18.95
C PRO A 83 -13.66 -6.32 -20.13
N ALA A 84 -13.81 -5.68 -21.30
CA ALA A 84 -12.85 -5.73 -22.40
C ALA A 84 -11.47 -5.16 -22.01
N VAL A 85 -11.44 -4.04 -21.29
CA VAL A 85 -10.21 -3.43 -20.76
C VAL A 85 -9.56 -4.35 -19.74
N ALA A 86 -10.35 -4.93 -18.83
CA ALA A 86 -9.86 -5.87 -17.84
C ALA A 86 -9.29 -7.15 -18.50
N ALA A 87 -9.93 -7.66 -19.56
CA ALA A 87 -9.45 -8.79 -20.33
C ALA A 87 -8.13 -8.49 -21.05
N TYR A 88 -8.04 -7.32 -21.69
CA TYR A 88 -6.81 -6.86 -22.36
C TYR A 88 -5.64 -6.74 -21.37
N GLU A 89 -5.85 -6.13 -20.20
CA GLU A 89 -4.80 -6.05 -19.17
C GLU A 89 -4.36 -7.41 -18.63
N ARG A 90 -5.29 -8.38 -18.54
CA ARG A 90 -4.96 -9.76 -18.17
C ARG A 90 -4.13 -10.44 -19.25
N MET A 91 -4.53 -10.29 -20.51
CA MET A 91 -3.79 -10.79 -21.67
C MET A 91 -2.35 -10.26 -21.65
N LEU A 92 -2.15 -8.94 -21.49
CA LEU A 92 -0.81 -8.35 -21.41
C LEU A 92 0.04 -8.96 -20.30
N ARG A 93 -0.56 -9.26 -19.14
CA ARG A 93 0.15 -9.90 -18.02
C ARG A 93 0.55 -11.34 -18.34
N ILE A 94 -0.30 -12.10 -19.03
CA ILE A 94 -0.01 -13.48 -19.44
C ILE A 94 1.14 -13.47 -20.46
N LEU A 95 1.02 -12.65 -21.51
CA LEU A 95 2.03 -12.54 -22.56
C LEU A 95 3.39 -12.05 -22.04
N LYS A 96 3.38 -11.11 -21.08
CA LYS A 96 4.62 -10.67 -20.40
C LYS A 96 5.34 -11.83 -19.72
N LYS A 97 4.62 -12.77 -19.10
CA LYS A 97 5.21 -13.97 -18.49
C LYS A 97 5.81 -14.93 -19.52
N GLN A 98 5.33 -14.88 -20.76
CA GLN A 98 5.84 -15.64 -21.89
C GLN A 98 6.95 -14.91 -22.67
N GLY A 99 7.45 -13.77 -22.16
CA GLY A 99 8.48 -12.96 -22.81
C GLY A 99 7.95 -11.97 -23.87
N LEU A 100 6.66 -12.01 -24.19
CA LEU A 100 6.01 -11.11 -25.14
C LEU A 100 5.53 -9.83 -24.44
N THR A 101 6.45 -8.87 -24.31
CA THR A 101 6.19 -7.62 -23.55
C THR A 101 5.85 -6.45 -24.48
N LYS A 102 4.69 -5.83 -24.24
CA LYS A 102 4.30 -4.58 -24.90
C LYS A 102 5.18 -3.41 -24.43
N LYS A 103 5.77 -2.66 -25.37
CA LYS A 103 6.50 -1.43 -25.06
C LYS A 103 5.54 -0.27 -24.70
N PRO A 104 5.93 0.67 -23.81
CA PRO A 104 5.07 1.79 -23.41
C PRO A 104 4.58 2.63 -24.59
N GLN A 105 5.47 2.89 -25.55
CA GLN A 105 5.18 3.68 -26.75
C GLN A 105 4.32 2.96 -27.80
N TRP A 106 4.14 1.64 -27.68
CA TRP A 106 3.40 0.89 -28.69
C TRP A 106 1.90 1.07 -28.56
N THR A 107 1.23 1.12 -29.70
CA THR A 107 -0.23 1.02 -29.76
C THR A 107 -0.67 -0.42 -29.51
N ALA A 108 -1.96 -0.62 -29.28
CA ALA A 108 -2.51 -1.96 -29.09
C ALA A 108 -2.39 -2.81 -30.38
N PHE A 109 -2.54 -2.19 -31.56
CA PHE A 109 -2.39 -2.86 -32.86
C PHE A 109 -0.94 -3.16 -33.21
N GLU A 110 0.00 -2.27 -32.89
CA GLU A 110 1.44 -2.56 -33.07
C GLU A 110 1.87 -3.76 -32.22
N PHE A 111 1.40 -3.83 -30.98
CA PHE A 111 1.65 -5.00 -30.14
C PHE A 111 1.03 -6.29 -30.71
N MET A 112 -0.17 -6.20 -31.26
CA MET A 112 -0.83 -7.33 -31.92
C MET A 112 0.00 -7.82 -33.12
N GLN A 113 0.49 -6.92 -33.97
CA GLN A 113 1.36 -7.27 -35.11
C GLN A 113 2.66 -7.94 -34.64
N PHE A 114 3.29 -7.40 -33.60
CA PHE A 114 4.47 -8.03 -33.00
C PHE A 114 4.20 -9.46 -32.51
N VAL A 115 3.03 -9.71 -31.89
CA VAL A 115 2.65 -11.07 -31.46
C VAL A 115 2.33 -11.97 -32.65
N GLU A 116 1.76 -11.44 -33.73
CA GLU A 116 1.50 -12.18 -34.97
C GLU A 116 2.79 -12.70 -35.62
N GLU A 117 3.86 -11.89 -35.59
CA GLU A 117 5.18 -12.28 -36.09
C GLU A 117 5.86 -13.33 -35.20
N GLN A 118 5.83 -13.13 -33.87
CA GLN A 118 6.57 -13.96 -32.91
C GLN A 118 5.84 -15.25 -32.52
N ALA A 119 4.51 -15.25 -32.50
CA ALA A 119 3.70 -16.31 -31.90
C ALA A 119 2.37 -16.52 -32.65
N LYS A 120 2.49 -16.97 -33.91
CA LYS A 120 1.36 -17.22 -34.83
C LYS A 120 0.23 -18.07 -34.23
N HIS A 121 0.54 -19.01 -33.34
CA HIS A 121 -0.43 -19.91 -32.71
C HIS A 121 -1.41 -19.20 -31.76
N ILE A 122 -0.99 -18.11 -31.11
CA ILE A 122 -1.83 -17.32 -30.19
C ILE A 122 -2.34 -16.01 -30.81
N ALA A 123 -1.80 -15.62 -31.97
CA ALA A 123 -2.13 -14.39 -32.67
C ALA A 123 -3.66 -14.19 -32.92
N PRO A 124 -4.45 -15.21 -33.29
CA PRO A 124 -5.90 -15.03 -33.48
C PRO A 124 -6.62 -14.63 -32.19
N ILE A 125 -6.21 -15.19 -31.06
CA ILE A 125 -6.78 -14.89 -29.74
C ILE A 125 -6.41 -13.47 -29.32
N VAL A 126 -5.14 -13.09 -29.49
CA VAL A 126 -4.64 -11.76 -29.15
C VAL A 126 -5.30 -10.68 -30.01
N LYS A 127 -5.54 -10.97 -31.30
CA LYS A 127 -6.27 -10.09 -32.22
C LYS A 127 -7.70 -9.84 -31.76
N ASP A 128 -8.46 -10.89 -31.42
CA ASP A 128 -9.86 -10.76 -30.99
C ASP A 128 -9.99 -9.93 -29.70
N ILE A 129 -9.12 -10.20 -28.72
CA ILE A 129 -9.08 -9.44 -27.46
C ILE A 129 -8.71 -7.97 -27.71
N THR A 130 -7.71 -7.72 -28.57
CA THR A 130 -7.24 -6.36 -28.89
C THR A 130 -8.31 -5.54 -29.63
N GLN A 131 -9.02 -6.15 -30.58
CA GLN A 131 -10.11 -5.48 -31.30
C GLN A 131 -11.26 -5.11 -30.37
N THR A 132 -11.65 -6.03 -29.49
CA THR A 132 -12.71 -5.81 -28.50
C THR A 132 -12.33 -4.68 -27.53
N TYR A 133 -11.08 -4.67 -27.08
CA TYR A 133 -10.53 -3.58 -26.26
C TYR A 133 -10.60 -2.23 -26.98
N CYS A 134 -10.19 -2.15 -28.24
CA CYS A 134 -10.25 -0.91 -29.00
C CYS A 134 -11.70 -0.41 -29.14
N ARG A 135 -12.65 -1.29 -29.46
CA ARG A 135 -14.08 -0.93 -29.53
C ARG A 135 -14.60 -0.35 -28.22
N ALA A 136 -14.34 -1.05 -27.10
CA ALA A 136 -14.69 -0.59 -25.76
C ALA A 136 -14.07 0.78 -25.42
N ARG A 137 -12.75 0.93 -25.65
CA ARG A 137 -12.00 2.15 -25.33
C ARG A 137 -12.47 3.37 -26.13
N PHE A 138 -12.93 3.18 -27.36
CA PHE A 138 -13.41 4.25 -28.23
C PHE A 138 -14.95 4.40 -28.22
N GLY A 139 -15.63 3.84 -27.21
CA GLY A 139 -17.04 4.11 -26.95
C GLY A 139 -18.03 3.33 -27.81
N GLN A 140 -17.63 2.17 -28.34
CA GLN A 140 -18.54 1.22 -28.98
C GLN A 140 -18.90 0.09 -27.99
N PRO A 141 -19.98 0.23 -27.20
CA PRO A 141 -20.40 -0.80 -26.26
C PRO A 141 -20.94 -2.02 -27.02
N GLN A 142 -20.30 -3.18 -26.83
CA GLN A 142 -20.78 -4.48 -27.35
C GLN A 142 -20.87 -5.54 -26.24
N TRP A 143 -20.94 -5.12 -24.97
CA TRP A 143 -20.78 -6.05 -23.87
C TRP A 143 -22.09 -6.80 -23.55
N SER A 144 -22.16 -8.09 -23.94
CA SER A 144 -23.15 -9.04 -23.44
C SER A 144 -22.52 -10.05 -22.48
N LYS A 145 -23.35 -10.78 -21.72
CA LYS A 145 -22.88 -11.82 -20.80
C LYS A 145 -22.08 -12.91 -21.53
N ASP A 146 -22.53 -13.33 -22.71
CA ASP A 146 -21.86 -14.35 -23.54
C ASP A 146 -20.45 -13.92 -23.99
N TYR A 147 -20.23 -12.62 -24.21
CA TYR A 147 -18.91 -12.08 -24.53
C TYR A 147 -17.91 -12.20 -23.36
N SER A 148 -18.41 -12.12 -22.12
CA SER A 148 -17.58 -12.29 -20.93
C SER A 148 -17.02 -13.71 -20.82
N ASP A 149 -17.86 -14.70 -21.10
CA ASP A 149 -17.50 -16.11 -21.01
C ASP A 149 -16.51 -16.48 -22.12
N LYS A 150 -16.74 -15.99 -23.35
CA LYS A 150 -15.80 -16.14 -24.47
C LYS A 150 -14.41 -15.57 -24.13
N MET A 151 -14.34 -14.37 -23.56
CA MET A 151 -13.06 -13.75 -23.21
C MET A 151 -12.34 -14.50 -22.08
N GLN A 152 -13.08 -15.02 -21.10
CA GLN A 152 -12.47 -15.85 -20.06
C GLN A 152 -11.88 -17.15 -20.62
N TYR A 153 -12.60 -17.80 -21.54
CA TYR A 153 -12.12 -18.99 -22.23
C TYR A 153 -10.85 -18.71 -23.05
N GLN A 154 -10.83 -17.62 -23.81
CA GLN A 154 -9.67 -17.17 -24.57
C GLN A 154 -8.45 -16.88 -23.70
N LEU A 155 -8.66 -16.21 -22.55
CA LEU A 155 -7.59 -15.97 -21.58
C LEU A 155 -7.06 -17.28 -20.96
N ALA A 156 -7.91 -18.29 -20.78
CA ALA A 156 -7.48 -19.60 -20.31
C ALA A 156 -6.62 -20.32 -21.35
N MET A 157 -6.97 -20.23 -22.64
CA MET A 157 -6.17 -20.78 -23.75
C MET A 157 -4.78 -20.14 -23.91
N LEU A 158 -4.62 -18.88 -23.48
CA LEU A 158 -3.32 -18.19 -23.51
C LEU A 158 -2.40 -18.58 -22.36
N LYS A 159 -2.92 -19.17 -21.27
CA LYS A 159 -2.07 -19.56 -20.15
C LYS A 159 -1.20 -20.75 -20.56
N PRO A 160 0.13 -20.69 -20.35
CA PRO A 160 0.96 -21.87 -20.50
C PRO A 160 0.60 -22.87 -19.41
N THR A 161 0.50 -24.15 -19.79
CA THR A 161 0.26 -25.29 -18.89
C THR A 161 1.39 -25.46 -17.89
#